data_AF-E0XPD6-F1
#
_entry.id   AF-E0XPD6-F1
#
_cell.length_a   1.000
_cell.length_b   1.000
_cell.length_c   1.000
_cell.angle_alpha   90.00
_cell.angle_beta   90.00
_cell.angle_gamma   90.00
#
_symmetry.space_group_name_H-M   'P 1'
#
loop_
_entity.id
_entity.type
_entity.pdbx_description
1 polymer ?
#
loop_
_entity_poly.entity_id
_entity_poly.type
_entity_poly.pdbx_seq_one_letter_code
_entity_poly.pdbx_strand_id
1 'polypeptide(L)'
;MEISLLNSLLQIFEAYKVLIIWFGSLSLFIFLFSLASIKWLVALIPEDYFINDKTSKMDSSKPVIWYLVLILKNIIGYSLIFGGIMMLILPGQGLFTIIIGLMLSNYPGKYFIERRFIAIPSILKTINWLREKSNKPPLSLTR
;
A
#
# COMPACT_ATOMS: atom_id res chain seq x y z
N MET A 1 28.83 13.77 35.73
CA MET A 1 27.37 13.68 35.46
C MET A 1 27.08 13.20 34.05
N GLU A 2 27.85 13.61 33.04
CA GLU A 2 27.67 13.16 31.64
C GLU A 2 28.03 11.67 31.41
N ILE A 3 29.11 11.18 32.03
CA ILE A 3 29.58 9.79 31.87
C ILE A 3 28.57 8.79 32.44
N SER A 4 27.90 9.12 33.54
CA SER A 4 26.85 8.27 34.12
C SER A 4 25.61 8.19 33.22
N LEU A 5 25.24 9.29 32.55
CA LEU A 5 24.12 9.27 31.60
C LEU A 5 24.42 8.41 30.39
N LEU A 6 25.64 8.47 29.85
CA LEU A 6 26.08 7.62 28.75
C LEU A 6 26.05 6.13 29.14
N ASN A 7 26.52 5.79 30.34
CA ASN A 7 26.49 4.41 30.82
C ASN A 7 25.05 3.90 31.01
N SER A 8 24.15 4.73 31.54
CA SER A 8 22.72 4.39 31.64
C SER A 8 22.07 4.18 30.27
N LEU A 9 22.41 5.01 29.28
CA LEU A 9 21.92 4.83 27.90
C LEU A 9 22.44 3.54 27.27
N LEU A 10 23.74 3.25 27.41
CA LEU A 10 24.33 2.01 26.90
C LEU A 10 23.69 0.77 27.54
N GLN A 11 23.38 0.84 28.83
CA GLN A 11 22.72 -0.25 29.54
C GLN A 11 21.28 -0.49 29.04
N ILE A 12 20.54 0.58 28.71
CA ILE A 12 19.22 0.47 28.07
C ILE A 12 19.36 -0.15 26.67
N PHE A 13 20.34 0.31 25.87
CA PHE A 13 20.57 -0.24 24.54
C PHE A 13 20.92 -1.72 24.56
N GLU A 14 21.80 -2.16 25.47
CA GLU A 14 22.13 -3.59 25.61
C GLU A 14 20.93 -4.41 26.12
N ALA A 15 20.12 -3.87 27.03
CA ALA A 15 18.91 -4.53 27.52
C ALA A 15 17.87 -4.78 26.41
N TYR A 16 17.71 -3.83 25.48
CA TYR A 16 16.73 -3.91 24.39
C TYR A 16 17.34 -4.26 23.03
N LYS A 17 18.63 -4.58 22.96
CA LYS A 17 19.38 -4.83 21.72
C LYS A 17 18.68 -5.81 20.79
N VAL A 18 18.23 -6.94 21.35
CA VAL A 18 17.51 -7.98 20.60
C VAL A 18 16.20 -7.45 20.03
N LEU A 19 15.40 -6.74 20.83
CA LEU A 19 14.14 -6.14 20.38
C LEU A 19 14.37 -5.08 19.30
N ILE A 20 15.36 -4.21 19.47
CA ILE A 20 15.71 -3.17 18.49
C ILE A 20 16.12 -3.81 17.15
N ILE A 21 16.93 -4.88 17.18
CA ILE A 21 17.33 -5.60 15.96
C ILE A 21 16.13 -6.26 15.29
N TRP A 22 15.24 -6.91 16.05
CA TRP A 22 14.04 -7.53 15.50
C TRP A 22 13.09 -6.51 14.87
N PHE A 23 12.76 -5.43 15.58
CA PHE A 23 11.91 -4.37 15.06
C PHE A 23 12.53 -3.65 13.87
N GLY A 24 13.84 -3.37 13.93
CA GLY A 24 14.58 -2.77 12.81
C GLY A 24 14.57 -3.66 11.56
N SER A 25 14.84 -4.95 11.72
CA SER A 25 14.83 -5.92 10.63
C SER A 25 13.43 -6.11 10.05
N LEU A 26 12.42 -6.27 10.90
CA LEU A 26 11.02 -6.41 10.48
C LEU A 26 10.54 -5.16 9.73
N SER A 27 10.85 -3.97 10.24
CA SER A 27 10.53 -2.70 9.57
C SER A 27 11.22 -2.59 8.20
N LEU A 28 12.50 -2.93 8.12
CA LEU A 28 13.24 -2.93 6.85
C LEU A 28 12.63 -3.91 5.85
N PHE A 29 12.28 -5.11 6.30
CA PHE A 29 11.65 -6.13 5.47
C PHE A 29 10.29 -5.66 4.95
N ILE A 30 9.41 -5.14 5.81
CA ILE A 30 8.12 -4.59 5.43
C ILE A 30 8.29 -3.44 4.43
N PHE A 31 9.28 -2.57 4.65
CA PHE A 31 9.60 -1.46 3.74
C PHE A 31 10.02 -1.94 2.34
N LEU A 32 10.96 -2.89 2.27
CA LEU A 32 11.42 -3.47 1.01
C LEU A 32 10.30 -4.24 0.30
N PHE A 33 9.53 -5.02 1.05
CA PHE A 33 8.38 -5.76 0.54
C PHE A 33 7.30 -4.81 -0.01
N SER A 34 7.01 -3.71 0.70
CA SER A 34 6.10 -2.66 0.25
C SER A 34 6.58 -2.05 -1.07
N LEU A 35 7.86 -1.68 -1.16
CA LEU A 35 8.44 -1.08 -2.38
C LEU A 35 8.40 -2.04 -3.58
N ALA A 36 8.72 -3.32 -3.36
CA ALA A 36 8.67 -4.35 -4.40
C ALA A 36 7.23 -4.64 -4.86
N SER A 37 6.28 -4.67 -3.93
CA SER A 37 4.88 -5.02 -4.19
C SER A 37 4.15 -3.99 -5.05
N ILE A 38 4.59 -2.72 -5.07
CA ILE A 38 3.95 -1.63 -5.83
C ILE A 38 3.83 -1.95 -7.32
N LYS A 39 4.94 -2.38 -7.94
CA LYS A 39 4.94 -2.72 -9.38
C LYS A 39 4.00 -3.88 -9.67
N TRP A 40 4.04 -4.89 -8.81
CA TRP A 40 3.21 -6.09 -8.95
C TRP A 40 1.72 -5.79 -8.77
N LEU A 41 1.35 -4.98 -7.77
CA LEU A 41 -0.01 -4.53 -7.50
C LEU A 41 -0.57 -3.69 -8.65
N VAL A 42 0.21 -2.74 -9.17
CA VAL A 42 -0.22 -1.89 -10.30
C VAL A 42 -0.37 -2.70 -11.59
N ALA A 43 0.45 -3.74 -11.79
CA ALA A 43 0.31 -4.66 -12.92
C ALA A 43 -0.91 -5.57 -12.83
N LEU A 44 -1.45 -5.78 -11.62
CA LEU A 44 -2.66 -6.58 -11.39
C LEU A 44 -3.94 -5.82 -11.70
N ILE A 45 -3.90 -4.48 -11.79
CA ILE A 45 -5.06 -3.65 -12.13
C ILE A 45 -5.42 -3.92 -13.61
N PRO A 46 -6.59 -4.51 -13.89
CA PRO A 46 -7.05 -4.73 -15.26
C PRO A 46 -7.26 -3.38 -15.95
N GLU A 47 -6.95 -3.32 -17.23
CA GLU A 47 -7.08 -2.11 -18.06
C GLU A 47 -8.51 -1.55 -18.05
N ASP A 48 -9.50 -2.44 -18.03
CA ASP A 48 -10.93 -2.10 -18.06
C ASP A 48 -11.54 -1.82 -16.68
N TYR A 49 -10.74 -1.75 -15.61
CA TYR A 49 -11.22 -1.58 -14.24
C TYR A 49 -12.07 -0.30 -14.08
N PHE A 50 -11.72 0.77 -14.80
CA PHE A 50 -12.44 2.05 -14.79
C PHE A 50 -13.50 2.20 -15.90
N ILE A 51 -13.76 1.14 -16.67
CA ILE A 51 -14.74 1.16 -17.77
C ILE A 51 -15.99 0.37 -17.37
N ASN A 52 -15.82 -0.79 -16.74
CA ASN A 52 -16.93 -1.66 -16.36
C ASN A 52 -17.13 -1.64 -14.85
N ASP A 53 -18.33 -1.27 -14.40
CA ASP A 53 -18.81 -1.51 -13.05
C ASP A 53 -19.04 -3.01 -12.83
N LYS A 54 -17.95 -3.77 -12.79
CA LYS A 54 -17.98 -5.14 -12.30
C LYS A 54 -17.98 -5.03 -10.78
N THR A 55 -19.15 -4.71 -10.21
CA THR A 55 -19.46 -5.12 -8.84
C THR A 55 -18.99 -6.57 -8.72
N SER A 56 -18.05 -6.83 -7.80
CA SER A 56 -17.47 -8.16 -7.61
C SER A 56 -18.63 -9.12 -7.41
N LYS A 57 -19.01 -9.87 -8.45
CA LYS A 57 -20.07 -10.86 -8.34
C LYS A 57 -19.61 -11.81 -7.24
N MET A 58 -20.44 -11.93 -6.20
CA MET A 58 -20.17 -12.81 -5.07
C MET A 58 -19.99 -14.21 -5.65
N ASP A 59 -18.78 -14.76 -5.55
CA ASP A 59 -18.54 -16.15 -5.89
C ASP A 59 -19.22 -17.00 -4.82
N SER A 60 -20.46 -17.41 -5.10
CA SER A 60 -21.34 -18.14 -4.18
C SER A 60 -20.83 -19.54 -3.84
N SER A 61 -19.76 -20.01 -4.49
CA SER A 61 -19.21 -21.35 -4.29
C SER A 61 -18.40 -21.49 -3.00
N LYS A 62 -17.80 -20.41 -2.46
CA LYS A 62 -16.93 -20.45 -1.26
C LYS A 62 -17.05 -19.18 -0.39
N PRO A 63 -18.20 -18.96 0.27
CA PRO A 63 -18.47 -17.70 0.97
C PRO A 63 -17.47 -17.40 2.11
N VAL A 64 -17.06 -18.40 2.88
CA VAL A 64 -16.15 -18.21 4.03
C VAL A 64 -14.76 -17.73 3.59
N ILE A 65 -14.21 -18.36 2.56
CA ILE A 65 -12.89 -17.99 2.01
C ILE A 65 -12.97 -16.60 1.39
N TRP A 66 -14.09 -16.27 0.75
CA TRP A 66 -14.32 -14.94 0.19
C TRP A 66 -14.32 -13.84 1.26
N TYR A 67 -15.06 -14.04 2.36
CA TYR A 67 -15.05 -13.09 3.50
C TYR A 67 -13.67 -12.96 4.15
N LEU A 68 -12.95 -14.06 4.34
CA LEU A 68 -11.61 -14.05 4.92
C LEU A 68 -10.63 -13.24 4.04
N VAL A 69 -10.67 -13.48 2.72
CA VAL A 69 -9.87 -12.73 1.74
C VAL A 69 -10.27 -11.25 1.73
N LEU A 70 -11.56 -10.93 1.86
CA LEU A 70 -12.06 -9.57 1.86
C LEU A 70 -11.60 -8.79 3.11
N ILE A 71 -11.68 -9.41 4.28
CA ILE A 71 -11.20 -8.83 5.54
C ILE A 71 -9.69 -8.61 5.47
N LEU A 72 -8.93 -9.62 5.03
CA LEU A 72 -7.47 -9.52 4.94
C LEU A 72 -7.04 -8.43 3.95
N LYS A 73 -7.69 -8.34 2.78
CA LYS A 73 -7.45 -7.27 1.80
C LYS A 73 -7.71 -5.89 2.39
N ASN A 74 -8.81 -5.72 3.13
CA ASN A 74 -9.14 -4.44 3.76
C ASN A 74 -8.14 -4.05 4.85
N ILE A 75 -7.70 -5.00 5.68
CA ILE A 75 -6.68 -4.74 6.71
C ILE A 75 -5.39 -4.23 6.05
N ILE A 76 -4.93 -4.93 5.01
CA ILE A 76 -3.71 -4.53 4.29
C ILE A 76 -3.91 -3.17 3.62
N GLY A 77 -5.05 -2.96 2.94
CA GLY A 77 -5.34 -1.71 2.24
C GLY A 77 -5.41 -0.50 3.17
N TYR A 78 -6.10 -0.61 4.30
CA TYR A 78 -6.17 0.46 5.29
C TYR A 78 -4.82 0.69 5.98
N SER A 79 -4.05 -0.35 6.26
CA SER A 79 -2.69 -0.20 6.80
C SER A 79 -1.78 0.56 5.83
N LEU A 80 -1.92 0.32 4.52
CA LEU A 80 -1.17 1.04 3.48
C LEU A 80 -1.60 2.51 3.40
N ILE A 81 -2.90 2.80 3.50
CA ILE A 81 -3.40 4.19 3.53
C ILE A 81 -2.81 4.92 4.73
N PHE A 82 -2.91 4.33 5.93
CA PHE A 82 -2.42 4.96 7.15
C PHE A 82 -0.90 5.15 7.13
N GLY A 83 -0.16 4.12 6.71
CA GLY A 83 1.28 4.20 6.53
C GLY A 83 1.67 5.25 5.47
N GLY A 84 0.95 5.30 4.36
CA GLY A 84 1.19 6.28 3.30
C GLY A 84 0.92 7.73 3.76
N ILE A 85 -0.09 7.96 4.60
CA ILE A 85 -0.35 9.27 5.23
C ILE A 85 0.80 9.66 6.15
N MET A 86 1.30 8.74 6.97
CA MET A 86 2.49 9.01 7.80
C MET A 86 3.72 9.33 6.95
N MET A 87 3.88 8.64 5.81
CA MET A 87 4.93 8.89 4.80
C MET A 87 4.73 10.17 3.98
N LEU A 88 3.69 10.98 4.23
CA LEU A 88 3.64 12.35 3.71
C LEU A 88 4.43 13.32 4.58
N ILE A 89 4.61 12.99 5.87
CA ILE A 89 5.39 13.77 6.84
C ILE A 89 6.82 13.22 6.91
N LEU A 90 6.97 11.90 6.79
CA LEU A 90 8.27 11.22 6.72
C LEU A 90 8.78 11.19 5.27
N PRO A 91 10.10 11.21 5.02
CA PRO A 91 10.64 11.05 3.67
C PRO A 91 10.27 9.68 3.09
N GLY A 92 9.51 9.67 1.99
CA GLY A 92 9.00 8.45 1.37
C GLY A 92 8.08 8.71 0.17
N GLN A 93 7.52 7.64 -0.39
CA GLN A 93 6.66 7.67 -1.58
C GLN A 93 5.17 7.95 -1.27
N GLY A 94 4.83 8.37 -0.04
CA GLY A 94 3.55 8.20 0.66
C GLY A 94 2.27 8.25 -0.19
N LEU A 95 2.20 9.17 -1.16
CA LEU A 95 1.10 9.25 -2.13
C LEU A 95 0.83 7.93 -2.88
N PHE A 96 1.87 7.24 -3.37
CA PHE A 96 1.71 5.94 -4.05
C PHE A 96 1.18 4.87 -3.13
N THR A 97 1.67 4.84 -1.89
CA THR A 97 1.23 3.88 -0.88
C THR A 97 -0.25 4.09 -0.53
N ILE A 98 -0.70 5.35 -0.45
CA ILE A 98 -2.12 5.69 -0.28
C ILE A 98 -2.95 5.21 -1.48
N ILE A 99 -2.53 5.52 -2.71
CA ILE A 99 -3.26 5.12 -3.92
C ILE A 99 -3.42 3.60 -3.99
N ILE A 100 -2.37 2.86 -3.69
CA ILE A 100 -2.38 1.39 -3.71
C ILE A 100 -3.24 0.84 -2.58
N GLY A 101 -3.16 1.43 -1.39
CA GLY A 101 -4.01 1.07 -0.28
C GLY A 101 -5.49 1.30 -0.58
N LEU A 102 -5.83 2.40 -1.27
CA LEU A 102 -7.18 2.67 -1.76
C LEU A 102 -7.62 1.61 -2.78
N MET A 103 -6.81 1.30 -3.79
CA MET A 103 -7.13 0.28 -4.80
C MET A 103 -7.32 -1.13 -4.23
N LEU A 104 -6.58 -1.47 -3.17
CA LEU A 104 -6.68 -2.78 -2.51
C LEU A 104 -7.88 -2.88 -1.55
N SER A 105 -8.31 -1.74 -0.99
CA SER A 105 -9.39 -1.67 -0.01
C SER A 105 -10.76 -1.73 -0.67
N ASN A 106 -11.68 -2.49 -0.07
CA ASN A 106 -13.09 -2.47 -0.41
C ASN A 106 -13.83 -1.52 0.54
N TYR A 107 -14.25 -0.37 0.03
CA TYR A 107 -15.07 0.61 0.73
C TYR A 107 -16.26 1.07 -0.16
N PRO A 108 -17.40 1.45 0.45
CA PRO A 108 -18.56 1.93 -0.31
C PRO A 108 -18.19 3.22 -1.06
N GLY A 109 -18.50 3.26 -2.36
CA GLY A 109 -18.17 4.41 -3.22
C GLY A 109 -16.73 4.45 -3.75
N LYS A 110 -15.95 3.37 -3.59
CA LYS A 110 -14.56 3.29 -4.05
C LYS A 110 -14.32 3.76 -5.47
N TYR A 111 -15.22 3.42 -6.38
CA TYR A 111 -15.09 3.73 -7.79
C TYR A 111 -15.11 5.24 -8.07
N PHE A 112 -15.97 6.00 -7.38
CA PHE A 112 -16.05 7.45 -7.57
C PHE A 112 -14.77 8.14 -7.11
N ILE A 113 -14.26 7.71 -5.95
CA ILE A 113 -13.05 8.27 -5.34
C ILE A 113 -11.82 7.92 -6.19
N GLU A 114 -11.64 6.64 -6.53
CA GLU A 114 -10.53 6.15 -7.36
C GLU A 114 -10.50 6.84 -8.74
N ARG A 115 -11.66 7.00 -9.39
CA ARG A 115 -11.77 7.68 -10.68
C ARG A 115 -11.46 9.17 -10.57
N ARG A 116 -11.87 9.84 -9.48
CA ARG A 116 -11.53 11.25 -9.22
C ARG A 116 -10.03 11.44 -9.03
N PHE A 117 -9.37 10.52 -8.31
CA PHE A 117 -7.93 10.56 -8.09
C PHE A 117 -7.14 10.26 -9.36
N ILE A 118 -7.50 9.22 -10.12
CA ILE A 118 -6.79 8.91 -11.37
C ILE A 118 -7.04 9.96 -12.45
N ALA A 119 -8.17 10.66 -12.44
CA ALA A 119 -8.41 11.77 -13.36
C ALA A 119 -7.41 12.94 -13.15
N ILE A 120 -6.66 12.98 -12.05
CA ILE A 120 -5.59 13.95 -11.85
C ILE A 120 -4.43 13.60 -12.80
N PRO A 121 -4.03 14.51 -13.72
CA PRO A 121 -3.08 14.20 -14.78
C PRO A 121 -1.71 13.76 -14.26
N SER A 122 -1.24 14.32 -13.14
CA SER A 122 0.01 13.90 -12.50
C SER A 122 -0.05 12.46 -12.01
N ILE A 123 -1.17 12.04 -11.42
CA ILE A 123 -1.37 10.70 -10.90
C ILE A 123 -1.48 9.70 -12.06
N LEU A 124 -2.28 10.02 -13.08
CA LEU A 124 -2.40 9.20 -14.29
C LEU A 124 -1.04 8.98 -14.96
N LYS A 125 -0.26 10.04 -15.15
CA LYS A 125 1.05 9.97 -15.78
C LYS A 125 1.99 9.06 -15.01
N THR A 126 2.02 9.15 -13.68
CA THR A 126 2.91 8.27 -12.90
C THR A 126 2.44 6.83 -12.86
N ILE A 127 1.13 6.57 -12.79
CA ILE A 127 0.59 5.20 -12.87
C ILE A 127 0.91 4.59 -14.24
N ASN A 128 0.71 5.33 -15.33
CA ASN A 128 1.02 4.84 -16.67
C ASN A 128 2.54 4.61 -16.87
N TRP A 129 3.39 5.48 -16.32
CA TRP A 129 4.85 5.25 -16.31
C TRP A 129 5.23 3.97 -15.56
N LEU A 130 4.57 3.70 -14.42
CA LEU A 130 4.80 2.48 -13.65
C LEU A 130 4.31 1.23 -14.40
N ARG A 131 3.18 1.33 -15.11
CA ARG A 131 2.63 0.26 -15.96
C ARG A 131 3.52 -0.02 -17.17
N GLU A 132 4.05 1.02 -17.81
CA GLU A 132 5.04 0.90 -18.89
C GLU A 132 6.28 0.14 -18.42
N LYS A 133 6.79 0.48 -17.22
CA LYS A 133 7.91 -0.23 -16.57
C LYS A 133 7.62 -1.70 -16.22
N SER A 134 6.36 -2.10 -16.24
CA SER A 134 5.87 -3.46 -16.02
C SER A 134 5.33 -4.11 -17.29
N ASN A 135 5.59 -3.54 -18.48
CA ASN A 135 5.09 -4.01 -19.79
C ASN A 135 3.56 -4.17 -19.83
N LYS A 136 2.83 -3.25 -19.20
CA LYS A 136 1.36 -3.22 -19.21
C LYS A 136 0.85 -2.00 -19.98
N PRO A 137 -0.27 -2.13 -20.72
CA PRO A 137 -0.89 -1.01 -21.44
C PRO A 137 -1.38 0.06 -20.45
N PRO A 138 -1.46 1.34 -20.85
CA PRO A 138 -1.93 2.42 -19.99
C PRO A 138 -3.38 2.18 -19.52
N LEU A 139 -3.77 2.81 -18.41
CA LEU A 139 -5.16 2.74 -17.96
C LEU A 139 -6.07 3.55 -18.89
N SER A 140 -7.17 2.94 -19.32
CA SER A 140 -8.22 3.65 -20.05
C SER A 140 -9.21 4.30 -19.09
N LEU A 141 -9.43 5.61 -19.24
CA LEU A 141 -10.36 6.41 -18.42
C LEU A 141 -11.65 6.79 -19.16
N THR A 142 -11.70 6.51 -20.46
CA THR A 142 -12.76 6.95 -21.37
C THR A 142 -13.18 5.76 -22.22
N ARG A 143 -14.49 5.60 -22.42
CA ARG A 143 -15.04 4.63 -23.36
C ARG A 143 -14.86 5.11 -24.80
#